data_AF-A0A8J2NLC5-F1
#
_entry.id   AF-A0A8J2NLC5-F1
#
_cell.length_a   1.000
_cell.length_b   1.000
_cell.length_c   1.000
_cell.angle_alpha   90.00
_cell.angle_beta   90.00
_cell.angle_gamma   90.00
#
_symmetry.space_group_name_H-M   'P 1'
#
loop_
_entity.id
_entity.type
_entity.pdbx_description
1 polymer ?
#
loop_
_entity_poly.entity_id
_entity_poly.type
_entity_poly.pdbx_seq_one_letter_code
_entity_poly.pdbx_strand_id
1 'polypeptide(L)'
;MAYEEALQLLGKESRNLIDMMGQRQSQSVTIMNPPAEVPPVPVTSALSPDFDPSTITKEDLDLTPISQQGKLAFLLHNVFTPEECKSLIKISEDTGYTAALIHIGGGKQVLMKGYRDGSRVMIDDPEFVRLLLTRISQFLPETFQGENLLEINERLRFLRCI
;
A
#
# COMPACT_ATOMS: atom_id res chain seq x y z
N MET A 1 -31.51 -25.75 -30.33
CA MET A 1 -31.99 -26.76 -29.37
C MET A 1 -31.02 -27.02 -28.21
N ALA A 2 -29.72 -26.68 -28.29
CA ALA A 2 -28.76 -26.93 -27.19
C ALA A 2 -28.77 -25.91 -26.02
N TYR A 3 -29.33 -24.71 -26.18
CA TYR A 3 -29.33 -23.65 -25.15
C TYR A 3 -30.44 -23.85 -24.09
N GLU A 4 -31.62 -24.33 -24.51
CA GLU A 4 -32.73 -24.56 -23.58
C GLU A 4 -32.51 -25.79 -22.70
N GLU A 5 -31.85 -26.84 -23.21
CA GLU A 5 -31.46 -28.01 -22.40
C GLU A 5 -30.44 -27.64 -21.30
N ALA A 6 -29.53 -26.70 -21.57
CA ALA A 6 -28.55 -26.21 -20.59
C ALA A 6 -29.22 -25.40 -19.46
N LEU A 7 -30.22 -24.57 -19.76
CA LEU A 7 -30.97 -23.82 -18.76
C LEU A 7 -31.84 -24.74 -17.89
N GLN A 8 -32.36 -25.83 -18.45
CA GLN A 8 -33.17 -26.79 -17.70
C GLN A 8 -32.34 -27.70 -16.78
N LEU A 9 -31.06 -27.93 -17.11
CA LEU A 9 -30.08 -28.58 -16.23
C LEU A 9 -29.68 -27.65 -15.06
N LEU A 10 -29.36 -26.38 -15.35
CA LEU A 10 -29.05 -25.37 -14.32
C LEU A 10 -30.22 -25.12 -13.34
N GLY A 11 -31.46 -25.18 -13.83
CA GLY A 11 -32.67 -25.03 -13.00
C GLY A 11 -33.09 -26.27 -12.20
N LYS A 12 -32.46 -27.43 -12.44
CA LYS A 12 -32.66 -28.66 -11.64
C LYS A 12 -31.56 -28.81 -10.58
N GLU A 13 -30.33 -28.43 -10.89
CA GLU A 13 -29.23 -28.39 -9.92
C GLU A 13 -29.46 -27.34 -8.81
N SER A 14 -30.09 -26.21 -9.13
CA SER A 14 -30.41 -25.18 -8.15
C SER A 14 -31.45 -25.61 -7.11
N ARG A 15 -32.35 -26.55 -7.44
CA ARG A 15 -33.33 -27.10 -6.48
C ARG A 15 -32.71 -28.11 -5.52
N ASN A 16 -31.76 -28.93 -5.98
CA ASN A 16 -31.00 -29.82 -5.10
C ASN A 16 -30.06 -29.04 -4.17
N LEU A 17 -29.60 -27.85 -4.55
CA LEU A 17 -28.78 -27.00 -3.67
C LEU A 17 -29.58 -26.40 -2.51
N ILE A 18 -30.83 -26.00 -2.73
CA ILE A 18 -31.66 -25.37 -1.69
C ILE A 18 -32.07 -26.38 -0.60
N ASP A 19 -32.31 -27.65 -0.97
CA ASP A 19 -32.57 -28.74 0.00
C ASP A 19 -31.31 -29.18 0.77
N MET A 20 -30.10 -28.87 0.29
CA MET A 20 -28.84 -29.07 1.02
C MET A 20 -28.49 -27.92 1.98
N MET A 21 -29.24 -26.81 1.98
CA MET A 21 -29.02 -25.67 2.90
C MET A 21 -29.70 -25.85 4.27
N GLY A 22 -30.14 -27.06 4.60
CA GLY A 22 -30.82 -27.41 5.86
C GLY A 22 -29.92 -27.79 7.05
N GLN A 23 -28.59 -27.72 6.94
CA GLN A 23 -27.70 -28.02 8.06
C GLN A 23 -26.76 -26.86 8.36
N ARG A 24 -27.20 -25.97 9.26
CA ARG A 24 -26.33 -25.01 9.96
C ARG A 24 -25.34 -25.79 10.82
N GLN A 25 -24.09 -25.88 10.38
CA GLN A 25 -22.97 -25.94 11.31
C GLN A 25 -22.27 -24.58 11.31
N SER A 26 -22.24 -23.98 12.49
CA SER A 26 -21.41 -22.82 12.83
C SER A 26 -19.95 -23.18 12.56
N GLN A 27 -19.46 -22.86 11.37
CA GLN A 27 -18.02 -22.78 11.14
C GLN A 27 -17.63 -21.32 11.30
N SER A 28 -16.96 -21.03 12.41
CA SER A 28 -16.19 -19.81 12.58
C SER A 28 -15.23 -19.71 11.41
N VAL A 29 -15.50 -18.78 10.48
CA VAL A 29 -14.53 -18.41 9.46
C VAL A 29 -13.41 -17.72 10.21
N THR A 30 -12.34 -18.46 10.50
CA THR A 30 -11.08 -17.86 10.90
C THR A 30 -10.65 -16.97 9.74
N ILE A 31 -10.77 -15.67 9.92
CA ILE A 31 -10.09 -14.70 9.06
C ILE A 31 -8.60 -14.95 9.30
N MET A 32 -8.01 -15.81 8.47
CA MET A 32 -6.57 -15.84 8.30
C MET A 32 -6.23 -14.55 7.57
N ASN A 33 -6.03 -13.47 8.33
CA ASN A 33 -5.07 -12.49 7.89
C ASN A 33 -3.76 -13.27 7.77
N PRO A 34 -3.18 -13.43 6.57
CA PRO A 34 -1.85 -13.98 6.48
C PRO A 34 -0.97 -13.13 7.42
N PRO A 35 -0.13 -13.76 8.26
CA PRO A 35 0.81 -12.99 9.05
C PRO A 35 1.52 -12.05 8.08
N ALA A 36 1.53 -10.75 8.38
CA ALA A 36 2.35 -9.83 7.63
C ALA A 36 3.74 -10.45 7.62
N GLU A 37 4.20 -10.91 6.45
CA GLU A 37 5.53 -11.49 6.33
C GLU A 37 6.47 -10.35 6.71
N VAL A 38 6.96 -10.40 7.95
CA VAL A 38 7.95 -9.46 8.45
C VAL A 38 9.10 -9.59 7.48
N PRO A 39 9.50 -8.51 6.79
CA PRO A 39 10.58 -8.60 5.83
C PRO A 39 11.80 -9.19 6.56
N PRO A 40 12.58 -10.05 5.91
CA PRO A 40 13.74 -10.68 6.53
C PRO A 40 14.76 -9.64 7.02
N VAL A 41 14.66 -8.40 6.52
CA VAL A 41 15.49 -7.26 6.86
C VAL A 41 14.58 -6.04 7.12
N PRO A 42 14.72 -5.32 8.26
CA PRO A 42 13.99 -4.07 8.51
C PRO A 42 14.29 -3.01 7.45
N VAL A 43 13.31 -2.22 7.05
CA VAL A 43 13.47 -1.17 6.03
C VAL A 43 14.43 -0.08 6.54
N THR A 44 14.42 0.19 7.84
CA THR A 44 15.36 1.08 8.54
C THR A 44 16.82 0.79 8.20
N SER A 45 17.19 -0.48 7.98
CA SER A 45 18.58 -0.85 7.66
C SER A 45 19.07 -0.29 6.32
N ALA A 46 18.15 0.15 5.44
CA ALA A 46 18.52 0.82 4.20
C ALA A 46 19.05 2.23 4.40
N LEU A 47 18.80 2.85 5.56
CA LEU A 47 19.21 4.22 5.85
C LEU A 47 20.56 4.26 6.56
N SER A 48 21.48 5.07 6.03
CA SER A 48 22.73 5.35 6.72
C SER A 48 22.49 6.18 7.99
N PRO A 49 23.08 5.81 9.14
CA PRO A 49 23.05 6.66 10.33
C PRO A 49 23.87 7.94 10.18
N ASP A 50 24.87 7.93 9.28
CA ASP A 50 25.80 9.05 9.04
C ASP A 50 25.36 9.95 7.87
N PHE A 51 24.06 9.95 7.55
CA PHE A 51 23.52 10.79 6.49
C PHE A 51 23.65 12.27 6.84
N ASP A 52 24.21 13.07 5.93
CA ASP A 52 24.37 14.51 6.10
C ASP A 52 23.12 15.26 5.56
N PRO A 53 22.25 15.83 6.43
CA PRO A 53 21.04 16.51 5.99
C PRO A 53 21.31 17.81 5.22
N SER A 54 22.54 18.34 5.26
CA SER A 54 22.90 19.55 4.52
C SER A 54 22.92 19.34 3.01
N THR A 55 22.95 18.09 2.53
CA THR A 55 22.88 17.76 1.10
C THR A 55 21.48 17.88 0.51
N ILE A 56 20.45 17.99 1.36
CA ILE A 56 19.06 18.11 0.94
C ILE A 56 18.79 19.55 0.47
N THR A 57 18.20 19.69 -0.71
CA THR A 57 17.76 20.99 -1.24
C THR A 57 16.25 21.01 -1.42
N LYS A 58 15.61 22.12 -1.04
CA LYS A 58 14.17 22.33 -1.17
C LYS A 58 13.86 23.21 -2.39
N GLU A 59 12.84 22.82 -3.14
CA GLU A 59 12.28 23.56 -4.26
C GLU A 59 10.77 23.70 -4.07
N ASP A 60 10.28 24.93 -3.86
CA ASP A 60 8.85 25.20 -3.71
C ASP A 60 8.15 25.18 -5.07
N LEU A 61 7.00 24.53 -5.16
CA LEU A 61 6.23 24.41 -6.40
C LEU A 61 5.16 25.50 -6.48
N ASP A 62 5.12 26.21 -7.61
CA ASP A 62 4.05 27.16 -7.89
C ASP A 62 2.77 26.42 -8.29
N LEU A 63 1.78 26.46 -7.40
CA LEU A 63 0.46 25.85 -7.60
C LEU A 63 -0.58 26.81 -8.19
N THR A 64 -0.21 28.07 -8.45
CA THR A 64 -1.13 29.04 -9.09
C THR A 64 -1.65 28.59 -10.45
N PRO A 65 -0.88 27.89 -11.33
CA PRO A 65 -1.38 27.47 -12.64
C PRO A 65 -2.51 26.44 -12.58
N ILE A 66 -2.63 25.70 -11.48
CA ILE A 66 -3.63 24.64 -11.29
C ILE A 66 -4.77 25.03 -10.33
N SER A 67 -4.85 26.31 -9.94
CA SER A 67 -5.89 26.86 -9.06
C SER A 67 -6.07 26.06 -7.76
N GLN A 68 -4.97 25.63 -7.13
CA GLN A 68 -4.97 24.92 -5.85
C GLN A 68 -4.63 25.87 -4.69
N GLN A 69 -5.47 26.89 -4.48
CA GLN A 69 -5.28 27.84 -3.38
C GLN A 69 -5.33 27.13 -2.01
N GLY A 70 -4.42 27.51 -1.11
CA GLY A 70 -4.33 26.94 0.24
C GLY A 70 -3.72 25.54 0.31
N LYS A 71 -3.17 25.03 -0.80
CA LYS A 71 -2.36 23.80 -0.83
C LYS A 71 -0.87 24.13 -0.71
N LEU A 72 -0.11 23.14 -0.25
CA LEU A 72 1.35 23.20 -0.14
C LEU A 72 1.95 22.05 -0.92
N ALA A 73 2.92 22.35 -1.77
CA ALA A 73 3.72 21.35 -2.47
C ALA A 73 5.13 21.88 -2.68
N PHE A 74 6.12 21.03 -2.43
CA PHE A 74 7.53 21.31 -2.63
C PHE A 74 8.25 19.99 -2.89
N LEU A 75 9.43 20.06 -3.51
CA LEU A 75 10.34 18.94 -3.71
C LEU A 75 11.48 19.05 -2.71
N LEU A 76 11.85 17.91 -2.12
CA LEU A 76 13.10 17.75 -1.39
C LEU A 76 13.99 16.81 -2.20
N HIS A 77 15.06 17.37 -2.76
CA HIS A 77 16.05 16.60 -3.51
C HIS A 77 17.06 15.98 -2.55
N ASN A 78 17.65 14.84 -2.94
CA ASN A 78 18.68 14.13 -2.17
C ASN A 78 18.25 13.67 -0.77
N VAL A 79 16.96 13.39 -0.53
CA VAL A 79 16.49 12.81 0.75
C VAL A 79 17.07 11.41 1.00
N PHE A 80 17.33 10.68 -0.09
CA PHE A 80 17.98 9.38 -0.09
C PHE A 80 19.17 9.40 -1.04
N THR A 81 20.25 8.71 -0.67
CA THR A 81 21.37 8.49 -1.59
C THR A 81 21.00 7.43 -2.65
N PRO A 82 21.71 7.36 -3.79
CA PRO A 82 21.49 6.31 -4.78
C PRO A 82 21.61 4.89 -4.22
N GLU A 83 22.50 4.68 -3.25
CA GLU A 83 22.73 3.41 -2.56
C GLU A 83 21.56 3.07 -1.63
N GLU A 84 21.05 4.04 -0.86
CA GLU A 84 19.86 3.85 -0.03
C GLU A 84 18.64 3.51 -0.89
N CYS A 85 18.45 4.21 -2.02
CA CYS A 85 17.40 3.90 -2.99
C CYS A 85 17.48 2.46 -3.51
N LYS A 86 18.68 1.98 -3.87
CA LYS A 86 18.89 0.59 -4.31
C LYS A 86 18.56 -0.40 -3.20
N SER A 87 18.97 -0.12 -1.96
CA SER A 87 18.66 -0.96 -0.80
C SER A 87 17.16 -1.01 -0.52
N LEU A 88 16.46 0.12 -0.59
CA LEU A 88 15.01 0.19 -0.42
C LEU A 88 14.26 -0.63 -1.47
N ILE A 89 14.66 -0.53 -2.74
CA ILE A 89 14.11 -1.34 -3.84
C ILE A 89 14.38 -2.82 -3.59
N LYS A 90 15.60 -3.18 -3.20
CA LYS A 90 15.95 -4.58 -2.91
C LYS A 90 15.11 -5.15 -1.77
N ILE A 91 14.95 -4.42 -0.67
CA ILE A 91 14.12 -4.85 0.47
C ILE A 91 12.68 -5.07 0.02
N SER A 92 12.12 -4.16 -0.78
CA SER A 92 10.74 -4.31 -1.25
C SER A 92 10.58 -5.48 -2.24
N GLU A 93 11.58 -5.76 -3.07
CA GLU A 93 11.60 -6.92 -3.97
C GLU A 93 11.74 -8.25 -3.22
N ASP A 94 12.65 -8.31 -2.23
CA ASP A 94 12.87 -9.49 -1.40
C ASP A 94 11.66 -9.81 -0.50
N THR A 95 10.89 -8.79 -0.10
CA THR A 95 9.63 -8.96 0.66
C THR A 95 8.54 -9.61 -0.20
N GLY A 96 8.63 -9.49 -1.52
CA GLY A 96 7.67 -10.09 -2.46
C GLY A 96 6.46 -9.19 -2.72
N TYR A 97 6.34 -8.73 -3.97
CA TYR A 97 5.17 -7.99 -4.43
C TYR A 97 3.97 -8.93 -4.59
N THR A 98 2.93 -8.70 -3.81
CA THR A 98 1.65 -9.38 -3.99
C THR A 98 0.77 -8.56 -4.94
N ALA A 99 -0.05 -9.26 -5.74
CA ALA A 99 -1.02 -8.58 -6.60
C ALA A 99 -1.96 -7.72 -5.73
N ALA A 100 -2.20 -6.47 -6.12
CA ALA A 100 -3.12 -5.58 -5.41
C ALA A 100 -4.56 -6.08 -5.59
N LEU A 101 -4.98 -7.04 -4.77
CA LEU A 101 -6.33 -7.58 -4.78
C LEU A 101 -7.36 -6.46 -4.55
N ILE A 102 -8.36 -6.37 -5.43
CA ILE A 102 -9.43 -5.40 -5.33
C ILE A 102 -10.45 -5.94 -4.33
N HIS A 103 -10.70 -5.19 -3.25
CA HIS A 103 -11.82 -5.45 -2.36
C HIS A 103 -13.13 -5.12 -3.09
N ILE A 104 -13.98 -6.12 -3.30
CA ILE A 104 -15.30 -5.96 -3.94
C ILE A 104 -16.47 -5.95 -2.93
N GLY A 105 -16.17 -5.83 -1.63
CA GLY A 105 -17.17 -5.88 -0.55
C GLY A 105 -17.52 -7.32 -0.10
N GLY A 106 -18.08 -7.46 1.11
CA GLY A 106 -18.52 -8.75 1.66
C GLY A 106 -17.41 -9.77 1.96
N GLY A 107 -16.19 -9.31 2.24
CA GLY A 107 -15.04 -10.19 2.51
C GLY A 107 -14.46 -10.88 1.26
N LYS A 108 -14.87 -10.49 0.05
CA LYS A 108 -14.40 -11.07 -1.21
C LYS A 108 -13.38 -10.15 -1.89
N GLN A 109 -12.31 -10.76 -2.40
CA GLN A 109 -11.24 -10.11 -3.13
C GLN A 109 -11.17 -10.70 -4.54
N VAL A 110 -11.10 -9.85 -5.58
CA VAL A 110 -11.01 -10.29 -6.98
C VAL A 110 -9.75 -9.71 -7.61
N LEU A 111 -9.01 -10.57 -8.31
CA LEU A 111 -7.92 -10.19 -9.20
C LEU A 111 -8.53 -9.73 -10.53
N MET A 112 -8.69 -8.43 -10.73
CA MET A 112 -9.16 -7.88 -12.01
C MET A 112 -7.95 -7.46 -12.83
N LYS A 113 -7.52 -8.30 -13.77
CA LYS A 113 -6.48 -7.95 -14.75
C LYS A 113 -7.01 -6.80 -15.63
N GLY A 114 -6.28 -5.68 -15.73
CA GLY A 114 -6.59 -4.56 -16.63
C GLY A 114 -7.31 -3.35 -16.02
N TYR A 115 -7.46 -3.24 -14.69
CA TYR A 115 -8.00 -2.03 -14.03
C TYR A 115 -7.00 -1.34 -13.08
N ARG A 116 -5.95 -2.06 -12.64
CA ARG A 116 -4.78 -1.54 -11.91
C ARG A 116 -3.57 -2.43 -12.21
N ASP A 117 -2.75 -2.03 -13.17
CA ASP A 117 -1.53 -2.77 -13.54
C ASP A 117 -0.36 -2.40 -12.61
N GLY A 118 -0.62 -2.43 -11.31
CA GLY A 118 0.36 -2.11 -10.27
C GLY A 118 0.34 -3.14 -9.15
N SER A 119 1.52 -3.52 -8.69
CA SER A 119 1.69 -4.34 -7.49
C SER A 119 2.16 -3.48 -6.32
N ARG A 120 1.93 -3.95 -5.09
CA ARG A 120 2.36 -3.21 -3.90
C ARG A 120 2.93 -4.12 -2.83
N VAL A 121 3.84 -3.56 -2.04
CA VAL A 121 4.32 -4.13 -0.78
C VAL A 121 4.00 -3.13 0.34
N MET A 122 3.47 -3.64 1.45
CA MET A 122 3.21 -2.85 2.65
C MET A 122 4.08 -3.38 3.78
N ILE A 123 4.93 -2.52 4.33
CA ILE A 123 5.81 -2.84 5.46
C ILE A 123 5.61 -1.78 6.52
N ASP A 124 5.35 -2.19 7.76
CA ASP A 124 5.28 -1.29 8.90
C ASP A 124 6.68 -1.20 9.52
N ASP A 125 7.27 0.00 9.56
CA ASP A 125 8.60 0.24 10.15
C ASP A 125 8.67 1.63 10.82
N PRO A 126 8.32 1.72 12.12
CA PRO A 126 8.31 3.00 12.85
C PRO A 126 9.69 3.66 12.96
N GLU A 127 10.76 2.86 13.08
CA GLU A 127 12.13 3.40 13.21
C GLU A 127 12.58 4.07 11.90
N PHE A 128 12.22 3.49 10.75
CA PHE A 128 12.54 4.06 9.45
C PHE A 128 11.91 5.45 9.34
N VAL A 129 10.64 5.53 9.74
CA VAL A 129 9.88 6.76 9.65
C VAL A 129 10.36 7.82 10.64
N ARG A 130 10.80 7.43 11.84
CA ARG A 130 11.45 8.32 12.81
C ARG A 130 12.75 8.90 12.26
N LEU A 131 13.59 8.08 11.62
CA LEU A 131 14.83 8.53 10.98
C LEU A 131 14.55 9.44 9.79
N LEU A 132 13.59 9.08 8.93
CA LEU A 132 13.18 9.90 7.80
C LEU A 132 12.66 11.26 8.26
N LEU A 133 11.79 11.30 9.27
CA LEU A 133 11.29 12.54 9.84
C LEU A 133 12.44 13.40 10.39
N THR A 134 13.40 12.79 11.08
CA THR A 134 14.60 13.50 11.58
C THR A 134 15.40 14.14 10.44
N ARG A 135 15.53 13.46 9.29
CA ARG A 135 16.25 13.98 8.12
C ARG A 135 15.55 15.19 7.48
N ILE A 136 14.21 15.16 7.40
CA ILE A 136 13.44 16.15 6.62
C ILE A 136 12.75 17.23 7.47
N SER A 137 12.74 17.10 8.80
CA SER A 137 11.97 17.94 9.73
C SER A 137 12.17 19.43 9.51
N GLN A 138 13.41 19.87 9.29
CA GLN A 138 13.75 21.29 9.07
C GLN A 138 13.08 21.92 7.83
N PHE A 139 12.60 21.10 6.89
CA PHE A 139 11.96 21.55 5.66
C PHE A 139 10.43 21.50 5.72
N LEU A 140 9.89 20.75 6.69
CA LEU A 140 8.45 20.60 6.91
C LEU A 140 7.92 21.78 7.74
N PRO A 141 6.71 22.27 7.46
CA PRO A 141 6.09 23.27 8.32
C PRO A 141 5.72 22.64 9.67
N GLU A 142 5.97 23.35 10.78
CA GLU A 142 5.54 22.93 12.12
C GLU A 142 4.00 22.88 12.21
N THR A 143 3.33 23.78 11.49
CA THR A 143 1.87 23.83 11.41
C THR A 143 1.39 23.96 9.97
N PHE A 144 0.29 23.28 9.64
CA PHE A 144 -0.36 23.40 8.34
C PHE A 144 -1.88 23.39 8.51
N GLN A 145 -2.54 24.44 8.01
CA GLN A 145 -4.01 24.61 8.13
C GLN A 145 -4.54 24.54 9.58
N GLY A 146 -3.74 24.97 10.56
CA GLY A 146 -4.11 24.97 11.98
C GLY A 146 -3.78 23.67 12.73
N GLU A 147 -3.28 22.65 12.03
CA GLU A 147 -2.86 21.38 12.62
C GLU A 147 -1.35 21.34 12.82
N ASN A 148 -0.89 20.67 13.87
CA ASN A 148 0.53 20.49 14.16
C ASN A 148 1.09 19.25 13.47
N LEU A 149 2.34 19.33 13.03
CA LEU A 149 3.11 18.16 12.60
C LEU A 149 3.39 17.25 13.81
N LEU A 150 2.95 16.00 13.74
CA LEU A 150 3.19 15.00 14.79
C LEU A 150 4.18 13.93 14.33
N GLU A 151 3.80 13.17 13.30
CA GLU A 151 4.59 12.06 12.79
C GLU A 151 4.25 11.77 11.32
N ILE A 152 5.03 10.89 10.71
CA ILE A 152 4.75 10.31 9.40
C ILE A 152 4.14 8.91 9.63
N ASN A 153 3.30 8.46 8.71
CA ASN A 153 2.68 7.13 8.81
C ASN A 153 3.74 6.01 8.71
N GLU A 154 3.83 5.16 9.73
CA GLU A 154 4.75 4.02 9.83
C GLU A 154 4.54 2.93 8.76
N ARG A 155 3.36 2.88 8.13
CA ARG A 155 3.02 1.92 7.07
C ARG A 155 3.54 2.38 5.71
N LEU A 156 4.74 1.93 5.38
CA LEU A 156 5.39 2.16 4.10
C LEU A 156 4.68 1.40 2.98
N ARG A 157 4.48 2.06 1.85
CA ARG A 157 3.84 1.48 0.66
C ARG A 157 4.78 1.60 -0.53
N PHE A 158 5.42 0.50 -0.89
CA PHE A 158 6.21 0.40 -2.11
C PHE A 158 5.28 0.02 -3.26
N LEU A 159 5.28 0.83 -4.32
CA LEU A 159 4.46 0.63 -5.50
C LEU A 159 5.35 0.27 -6.69
N ARG A 160 4.89 -0.67 -7.52
CA ARG A 160 5.54 -1.04 -8.78
C ARG A 160 4.50 -1.00 -9.89
N CYS A 161 4.70 -0.10 -10.85
CA CYS A 161 3.95 -0.07 -12.10
C CYS A 161 4.54 -1.11 -13.07
N ILE A 162 3.67 -1.84 -13.78
CA ILE A 162 4.04 -2.85 -14.79
C ILE A 162 3.86 -2.24 -16.18
#